data_AF-A0A1G7JA43-F1
#
_entry.id   AF-A0A1G7JA43-F1
#
_cell.length_a   1.000
_cell.length_b   1.000
_cell.length_c   1.000
_cell.angle_alpha   90.00
_cell.angle_beta   90.00
_cell.angle_gamma   90.00
#
_symmetry.space_group_name_H-M   'P 1'
#
loop_
_entity.id
_entity.type
_entity.pdbx_description
1 polymer ?
#
loop_
_entity_poly.entity_id
_entity_poly.type
_entity_poly.pdbx_seq_one_letter_code
_entity_poly.pdbx_strand_id
1 'polypeptide(L)'
;MTVVALPVHGHWAEDVRGEGRSIRVSTHVEKGLIVLSLWRGAMCVGTARLSPEDAAGVVAGMADGLAVMAARPQVVSPDAGRVADLEARLARLEHHGRPLWRRAADAVTGWGVRAAVRSRG
;
A
#
# COMPACT_ATOMS: atom_id res chain seq x y z
N MET A 1 -31.42 -15.66 -35.62
CA MET A 1 -30.35 -15.44 -34.62
C MET A 1 -30.39 -13.99 -34.19
N THR A 2 -30.86 -13.70 -32.99
CA THR A 2 -30.89 -12.33 -32.46
C THR A 2 -29.60 -12.05 -31.71
N VAL A 3 -28.75 -11.21 -32.28
CA VAL A 3 -27.56 -10.69 -31.61
C VAL A 3 -28.01 -9.60 -30.64
N VAL A 4 -27.83 -9.82 -29.34
CA VAL A 4 -28.01 -8.77 -28.34
C VAL A 4 -26.77 -7.89 -28.37
N ALA A 5 -26.93 -6.63 -28.77
CA ALA A 5 -25.85 -5.65 -28.68
C ALA A 5 -25.39 -5.56 -27.22
N LEU A 6 -24.11 -5.81 -27.01
CA LEU A 6 -23.48 -5.68 -25.72
C LEU A 6 -23.47 -4.20 -25.31
N PRO A 7 -23.81 -3.86 -24.05
CA PRO A 7 -23.79 -2.47 -23.60
C PRO A 7 -22.45 -1.80 -23.89
N VAL A 8 -22.53 -0.58 -24.43
CA VAL A 8 -21.42 0.20 -25.00
C VAL A 8 -20.31 0.52 -24.00
N HIS A 9 -20.58 0.37 -22.71
CA HIS A 9 -19.67 0.69 -21.60
C HIS A 9 -19.41 -0.54 -20.73
N GLY A 10 -19.03 -1.65 -21.36
CA GLY A 10 -18.57 -2.84 -20.66
C GLY A 10 -17.15 -2.65 -20.14
N HIS A 11 -16.97 -2.60 -18.82
CA HIS A 11 -15.63 -2.60 -18.23
C HIS A 11 -15.22 -4.05 -17.97
N TRP A 12 -14.02 -4.44 -18.42
CA TRP A 12 -13.44 -5.75 -18.17
C TRP A 12 -12.30 -5.65 -17.17
N ALA A 13 -12.21 -6.63 -16.29
CA ALA A 13 -11.08 -6.83 -15.39
C ALA A 13 -10.62 -8.28 -15.47
N GLU A 14 -9.33 -8.49 -15.68
CA GLU A 14 -8.72 -9.82 -15.71
C GLU A 14 -8.61 -10.41 -14.29
N ASP A 15 -8.82 -11.72 -14.17
CA ASP A 15 -8.55 -12.45 -12.94
C ASP A 15 -7.05 -12.72 -12.82
N VAL A 16 -6.46 -12.43 -11.66
CA VAL A 16 -5.03 -12.66 -11.39
C VAL A 16 -4.60 -14.12 -11.51
N ARG A 17 -5.54 -15.07 -11.43
CA ARG A 17 -5.29 -16.51 -11.65
C ARG A 17 -5.06 -16.84 -13.13
N GLY A 18 -5.42 -15.95 -14.05
CA GLY A 18 -5.30 -16.18 -15.48
C GLY A 18 -6.32 -17.16 -16.04
N GLU A 19 -5.89 -18.01 -16.99
CA GLU A 19 -6.72 -19.06 -17.63
C GLU A 19 -7.92 -18.50 -18.42
N GLY A 20 -7.78 -17.29 -18.96
CA GLY A 20 -8.85 -16.58 -19.67
C GLY A 20 -10.02 -16.21 -18.78
N ARG A 21 -9.81 -16.11 -17.46
CA ARG A 21 -10.85 -15.72 -16.52
C ARG A 21 -10.89 -14.21 -16.35
N SER A 22 -12.10 -13.66 -16.42
CA SER A 22 -12.30 -12.23 -16.29
C SER A 22 -13.69 -11.90 -15.77
N ILE A 23 -13.83 -10.69 -15.24
CA ILE A 23 -15.11 -10.12 -14.83
C ILE A 23 -15.46 -9.01 -15.80
N ARG A 24 -16.73 -8.97 -16.20
CA ARG A 24 -17.30 -7.89 -17.00
C ARG A 24 -18.40 -7.19 -16.22
N VAL A 25 -18.28 -5.87 -16.12
CA VAL A 25 -19.33 -4.96 -15.65
C VAL A 25 -20.12 -4.46 -16.85
N SER A 26 -21.44 -4.47 -16.79
CA SER A 26 -22.30 -3.92 -17.85
C SER A 26 -23.49 -3.20 -17.25
N THR A 27 -23.77 -1.99 -17.74
CA THR A 27 -24.85 -1.14 -17.24
C THR A 27 -26.08 -1.27 -18.14
N HIS A 28 -27.24 -1.48 -17.52
CA HIS A 28 -28.53 -1.50 -18.19
C HIS A 28 -29.40 -0.38 -17.63
N VAL A 29 -29.24 0.83 -18.19
CA VAL A 29 -29.90 2.07 -17.72
C VAL A 29 -31.42 1.91 -17.67
N GLU A 30 -32.02 1.40 -18.75
CA GLU A 30 -33.48 1.20 -18.85
C GLU A 30 -34.06 0.24 -17.81
N LYS A 31 -33.21 -0.64 -17.26
CA LYS A 31 -33.62 -1.61 -16.24
C LYS A 31 -33.23 -1.17 -14.84
N GLY A 32 -32.45 -0.08 -14.71
CA GLY A 32 -31.90 0.37 -13.43
C GLY A 32 -30.96 -0.65 -12.79
N LEU A 33 -30.21 -1.42 -13.59
CA LEU A 33 -29.36 -2.51 -13.09
C LEU A 33 -27.92 -2.42 -13.58
N ILE A 34 -27.01 -2.86 -12.72
CA ILE A 34 -25.62 -3.17 -13.09
C ILE A 34 -25.46 -4.69 -13.07
N VAL A 35 -24.86 -5.24 -14.12
CA VAL A 35 -24.61 -6.68 -14.26
C VAL A 35 -23.12 -6.94 -14.12
N LEU A 36 -22.78 -7.78 -13.14
CA LEU A 36 -21.45 -8.37 -13.01
C LEU A 36 -21.50 -9.79 -13.56
N SER A 37 -20.65 -10.10 -14.53
CA SER A 37 -20.58 -11.43 -15.14
C SER A 37 -19.16 -11.99 -15.06
N LEU A 38 -19.05 -13.26 -14.68
CA LEU A 38 -17.79 -13.99 -14.64
C LEU A 38 -17.65 -14.80 -15.93
N TRP A 39 -16.49 -14.67 -16.55
CA TRP A 39 -16.18 -15.30 -17.83
C TRP A 39 -14.99 -16.25 -17.71
N ARG A 40 -14.98 -17.27 -18.57
CA ARG A 40 -13.83 -18.15 -18.83
C ARG A 40 -13.70 -18.31 -20.34
N GLY A 41 -12.68 -17.70 -20.92
CA GLY A 41 -12.57 -17.49 -22.36
C GLY A 41 -13.79 -16.74 -22.89
N ALA A 42 -14.44 -17.30 -23.92
CA ALA A 42 -15.64 -16.72 -24.52
C ALA A 42 -16.95 -17.13 -23.82
N MET A 43 -16.91 -17.88 -22.71
CA MET A 43 -18.10 -18.39 -22.04
C MET A 43 -18.39 -17.63 -20.74
N CYS A 44 -19.60 -17.13 -20.59
CA CYS A 44 -20.09 -16.63 -19.30
C CYS A 44 -20.42 -17.83 -18.39
N VAL A 45 -19.81 -17.88 -17.22
CA VAL A 45 -19.93 -18.98 -16.25
C VAL A 45 -20.67 -18.57 -14.98
N GLY A 46 -20.99 -17.28 -14.82
CA GLY A 46 -21.77 -16.76 -13.69
C GLY A 46 -22.23 -15.34 -13.92
N THR A 47 -23.35 -14.94 -13.32
CA THR A 47 -23.89 -13.59 -13.44
C THR A 47 -24.61 -13.17 -12.17
N ALA A 48 -24.38 -11.93 -11.74
CA ALA A 48 -25.13 -11.24 -10.70
C ALA A 48 -25.75 -9.96 -11.29
N ARG A 49 -26.99 -9.67 -10.90
CA ARG A 49 -27.67 -8.42 -11.22
C ARG A 49 -27.80 -7.63 -9.93
N LEU A 50 -27.25 -6.42 -9.92
CA LEU A 50 -27.20 -5.57 -8.74
C LEU A 50 -28.09 -4.35 -8.96
N SER A 51 -28.80 -3.97 -7.88
CA SER A 51 -29.38 -2.65 -7.79
C SER A 51 -28.27 -1.58 -7.76
N PRO A 52 -28.56 -0.30 -8.01
CA PRO A 52 -27.57 0.77 -7.89
C PRO A 52 -26.97 0.86 -6.48
N GLU A 53 -27.78 0.60 -5.44
CA GLU A 53 -27.34 0.61 -4.05
C GLU A 53 -26.36 -0.53 -3.74
N ASP A 54 -26.70 -1.76 -4.14
CA ASP A 54 -25.81 -2.91 -3.95
C ASP A 54 -24.51 -2.76 -4.74
N ALA A 55 -24.58 -2.23 -5.96
CA ALA A 55 -23.40 -1.95 -6.77
C ALA A 55 -22.51 -0.88 -6.12
N ALA A 56 -23.08 0.16 -5.52
CA ALA A 56 -22.33 1.14 -4.75
C ALA A 56 -21.67 0.50 -3.52
N GLY A 57 -22.34 -0.43 -2.84
CA GLY A 57 -21.76 -1.22 -1.76
C GLY A 57 -20.55 -2.05 -2.19
N VAL A 58 -20.61 -2.68 -3.37
CA VAL A 58 -19.46 -3.40 -3.95
C VAL A 58 -18.29 -2.45 -4.22
N VAL A 59 -18.55 -1.27 -4.80
CA VAL A 59 -17.52 -0.26 -5.07
C VAL A 59 -16.89 0.23 -3.75
N ALA A 60 -17.68 0.48 -2.73
CA ALA A 60 -17.18 0.88 -1.41
C ALA A 60 -16.26 -0.19 -0.82
N GLY A 61 -16.67 -1.46 -0.82
CA GLY A 61 -15.83 -2.56 -0.34
C GLY A 61 -14.52 -2.72 -1.12
N MET A 62 -14.53 -2.47 -2.44
CA MET A 62 -13.31 -2.42 -3.25
C MET A 62 -12.39 -1.27 -2.83
N ALA A 63 -12.94 -0.06 -2.65
CA ALA A 63 -12.18 1.11 -2.22
C ALA A 63 -11.55 0.91 -0.83
N ASP A 64 -12.30 0.34 0.11
CA ASP A 64 -11.80 0.01 1.45
C ASP A 64 -10.66 -1.01 1.40
N GLY A 65 -10.81 -2.08 0.60
CA GLY A 65 -9.75 -3.07 0.38
C GLY A 65 -8.48 -2.45 -0.21
N LEU A 66 -8.62 -1.57 -1.20
CA LEU A 66 -7.51 -0.84 -1.79
C LEU A 66 -6.83 0.09 -0.78
N ALA A 67 -7.60 0.78 0.06
CA ALA A 67 -7.06 1.62 1.13
C ALA A 67 -6.23 0.81 2.13
N VAL A 68 -6.72 -0.38 2.53
CA VAL A 68 -5.96 -1.30 3.40
C VAL A 68 -4.66 -1.75 2.74
N MET A 69 -4.67 -2.06 1.43
CA MET A 69 -3.46 -2.44 0.69
C MET A 69 -2.45 -1.29 0.60
N ALA A 70 -2.91 -0.07 0.38
CA ALA A 70 -2.07 1.12 0.32
C ALA A 70 -1.47 1.48 1.69
N ALA A 71 -2.21 1.25 2.77
CA ALA A 71 -1.74 1.49 4.14
C ALA A 71 -0.67 0.48 4.60
N ARG A 72 -0.56 -0.70 3.95
CA ARG A 72 0.53 -1.62 4.24
C ARG A 72 1.85 -0.99 3.82
N PRO A 73 2.83 -0.86 4.74
CA PRO A 73 4.14 -0.33 4.39
C PRO A 73 4.73 -1.13 3.24
N GLN A 74 4.85 -0.50 2.08
CA GLN A 74 5.59 -1.08 0.97
C GLN A 74 7.06 -1.06 1.39
N VAL A 75 7.67 -2.23 1.55
CA VAL A 75 9.14 -2.31 1.61
C VAL A 75 9.62 -1.98 0.20
N VAL A 76 9.74 -0.68 -0.08
CA VAL A 76 10.38 -0.22 -1.30
C VAL A 76 11.81 -0.74 -1.21
N SER A 77 12.17 -1.66 -2.11
CA SER A 77 13.56 -2.08 -2.23
C SER A 77 14.36 -0.80 -2.46
N PRO A 78 15.25 -0.44 -1.53
CA PRO A 78 15.94 0.81 -1.68
C PRO A 78 16.82 0.73 -2.93
N ASP A 79 16.78 1.77 -3.76
CA ASP A 79 17.78 1.90 -4.83
C ASP A 79 19.16 1.78 -4.18
N ALA A 80 19.97 0.86 -4.69
CA ALA A 80 21.31 0.59 -4.18
C ALA A 80 22.15 1.87 -4.09
N GLY A 81 21.95 2.82 -5.02
CA GLY A 81 22.61 4.13 -4.98
C GLY A 81 22.17 4.99 -3.79
N ARG A 82 20.89 4.92 -3.41
CA ARG A 82 20.33 5.68 -2.28
C ARG A 82 20.79 5.10 -0.93
N VAL A 83 20.93 3.77 -0.83
CA VAL A 83 21.53 3.12 0.35
C VAL A 83 22.99 3.51 0.48
N ALA A 84 23.77 3.41 -0.59
CA ALA A 84 25.18 3.76 -0.57
C ALA A 84 25.41 5.24 -0.19
N ASP A 85 24.60 6.18 -0.69
CA ASP A 85 24.69 7.59 -0.25
C ASP A 85 24.35 7.76 1.24
N LEU A 86 23.31 7.08 1.71
CA LEU A 86 22.92 7.15 3.13
C LEU A 86 24.01 6.58 4.03
N GLU A 87 24.59 5.44 3.68
CA GLU A 87 25.71 4.83 4.40
C GLU A 87 26.93 5.74 4.39
N ALA A 88 27.29 6.34 3.25
CA ALA A 88 28.40 7.29 3.17
C ALA A 88 28.15 8.53 4.03
N ARG A 89 26.92 9.02 4.11
CA ARG A 89 26.52 10.13 4.99
C ARG A 89 26.59 9.74 6.46
N LEU A 90 26.12 8.55 6.82
CA LEU A 90 26.18 8.05 8.18
C LEU A 90 27.63 7.88 8.64
N ALA A 91 28.46 7.26 7.80
CA ALA A 91 29.89 7.11 8.03
C ALA A 91 30.58 8.48 8.21
N ARG A 92 30.19 9.50 7.44
CA ARG A 92 30.68 10.87 7.67
C ARG A 92 30.30 11.36 9.07
N LEU A 93 29.03 11.25 9.46
CA LEU A 93 28.58 11.71 10.79
C LEU A 93 29.27 10.98 11.93
N GLU A 94 29.49 9.67 11.80
CA GLU A 94 30.21 8.86 12.77
C GLU A 94 31.69 9.22 12.84
N HIS A 95 32.32 9.45 11.68
CA HIS A 95 33.72 9.87 11.58
C HIS A 95 33.97 11.26 12.16
N HIS A 96 32.98 12.17 12.06
CA HIS A 96 33.07 13.49 12.69
C HIS A 96 33.09 13.42 14.24
N GLY A 97 32.93 12.22 14.83
CA GLY A 97 33.24 11.93 16.22
C GLY A 97 32.26 12.57 17.22
N ARG A 98 32.20 11.99 18.43
CA ARG A 98 31.32 12.46 19.52
C ARG A 98 31.41 13.99 19.66
N PRO A 99 30.31 14.73 19.43
CA PRO A 99 30.35 16.18 19.42
C PRO A 99 30.81 16.70 20.78
N LEU A 100 31.51 17.84 20.78
CA LEU A 100 32.15 18.42 21.97
C LEU A 100 31.19 18.55 23.16
N TRP A 101 29.89 18.77 22.91
CA TRP A 101 28.87 18.82 23.96
C TRP A 101 28.69 17.48 24.70
N ARG A 102 28.85 16.31 24.04
CA ARG A 102 28.83 15.00 24.71
C ARG A 102 30.05 14.80 25.59
N ARG A 103 31.24 15.25 25.14
CA ARG A 103 32.46 15.21 25.97
C ARG A 103 32.36 16.14 27.17
N ALA A 104 31.76 17.30 26.99
CA ALA A 104 31.46 18.22 28.09
C ALA A 104 30.46 17.61 29.08
N ALA A 105 29.40 16.94 28.60
CA ALA A 105 28.44 16.23 29.45
C ALA A 105 29.08 15.08 30.25
N ASP A 106 29.95 14.30 29.61
CA ASP A 106 30.72 13.22 30.28
C ASP A 106 31.71 13.80 31.31
N ALA A 107 32.30 14.97 31.06
CA ALA A 107 33.19 15.65 32.00
C ALA A 107 32.44 16.20 33.22
N VAL A 108 31.24 16.77 33.02
CA VAL A 108 30.38 17.28 34.11
C VAL A 108 29.86 16.13 34.98
N THR A 109 29.38 15.04 34.38
CA THR A 109 28.95 13.84 35.11
C THR A 109 30.13 13.20 35.86
N GLY A 110 31.31 13.11 35.24
CA GLY A 110 32.53 12.65 35.90
C GLY A 110 33.01 13.55 37.04
N TRP A 111 32.81 14.87 36.95
CA TRP A 111 33.09 15.81 38.04
C TRP A 111 32.11 15.63 39.21
N GLY A 112 30.81 15.46 38.92
CA GLY A 112 29.80 15.16 39.93
C GLY A 112 30.08 13.87 40.70
N VAL A 113 30.52 12.81 40.02
CA VAL A 113 30.92 11.54 40.66
C VAL A 113 32.15 11.73 41.56
N ARG A 114 33.19 12.44 41.10
CA ARG A 114 34.39 12.71 41.91
C ARG A 114 34.09 13.57 43.13
N ALA A 115 33.22 14.57 43.00
CA ALA A 115 32.79 15.42 44.11
C ALA A 115 32.02 14.61 45.17
N ALA A 116 31.15 13.70 44.74
CA ALA A 116 30.37 12.84 45.64
C ALA A 116 31.21 11.78 46.38
N VAL A 117 32.31 11.30 45.78
CA VAL A 117 33.27 10.40 46.47
C VAL A 117 34.07 11.14 47.53
N ARG A 118 34.46 12.40 47.26
CA ARG A 118 35.29 13.20 48.17
C ARG A 118 34.54 13.73 49.40
N SER A 119 33.20 13.80 49.36
CA SER A 119 32.37 14.21 50.49
C SER A 119 31.97 13.05 51.42
N ARG A 120 32.39 11.81 51.12
CA ARG A 120 32.09 10.61 51.92
C ARG A 120 33.32 10.00 52.64
N GLY A 121 34.50 10.60 52.54
CA GLY A 121 35.70 10.21 53.27
C GLY A 121 36.09 11.27 54.28
#